data_AF-A0A357IUP6-F1
#
_entry.id   AF-A0A357IUP6-F1
#
_cell.length_a   1.000
_cell.length_b   1.000
_cell.length_c   1.000
_cell.angle_alpha   90.00
_cell.angle_beta   90.00
_cell.angle_gamma   90.00
#
_symmetry.space_group_name_H-M   'P 1'
#
loop_
_entity.id
_entity.type
_entity.pdbx_description
1 polymer ?
#
loop_
_entity_poly.entity_id
_entity_poly.type
_entity_poly.pdbx_seq_one_letter_code
_entity_poly.pdbx_strand_id
1 'polypeptide(L)'
;GEEKDIQLEPVQDVPLEGLPVGQPDPMADPAAVKGGVNNVWGASYPKSLNYWLDTNTLSAEITGMQFEPLIVMHPVKQEPVGILAESWETSADGMEFTFKIRKQAEWSDGTPIKASDFVFYYDTIMNPKHNTAVFRVSLSRFERPVAVDDQTLRVRAKVKHWQNFWDAGSMMALPEHSLKGKDFNDVNEFEVTSGPYQVVQNKVNRFVLLKRRGDWWGRKLKFNNGK
;
A
#
# COMPACT_ATOMS: atom_id res chain seq x y z
N GLY A 1 -12.63 27.47 20.83
CA GLY A 1 -11.84 26.59 21.70
C GLY A 1 -10.55 26.33 20.97
N GLU A 2 -9.45 26.82 21.53
CA GLU A 2 -8.15 27.01 20.87
C GLU A 2 -7.74 25.81 20.01
N GLU A 3 -7.59 26.08 18.72
CA GLU A 3 -6.84 25.24 17.79
C GLU A 3 -5.40 25.26 18.30
N LYS A 4 -5.01 24.26 19.11
CA LYS A 4 -3.60 24.05 19.38
C LYS A 4 -2.96 23.82 18.01
N ASP A 5 -2.09 24.73 17.59
CA ASP A 5 -1.25 24.56 16.41
C ASP A 5 -0.72 23.12 16.42
N ILE A 6 -1.09 22.35 15.40
CA ILE A 6 -0.59 20.99 15.24
C ILE A 6 0.89 21.15 14.89
N GLN A 7 1.75 21.10 15.91
CA GLN A 7 3.19 21.14 15.73
C GLN A 7 3.69 19.74 15.41
N LEU A 8 4.00 19.51 14.14
CA LEU A 8 4.78 18.36 13.70
C LEU A 8 6.23 18.79 13.55
N GLU A 9 7.13 18.06 14.21
CA GLU A 9 8.56 18.19 13.94
C GLU A 9 8.84 17.94 12.45
N PRO A 10 9.69 18.77 11.81
CA PRO A 10 10.10 18.55 10.43
C PRO A 10 10.61 17.13 10.21
N VAL A 11 10.14 16.50 9.14
CA VAL A 11 10.58 15.15 8.77
C VAL A 11 11.93 15.25 8.07
N GLN A 12 12.94 14.61 8.64
CA GLN A 12 14.24 14.44 8.00
C GLN A 12 14.27 13.15 7.19
N ASP A 13 14.77 13.25 5.96
CA ASP A 13 14.97 12.11 5.08
C ASP A 13 16.19 11.30 5.54
N VAL A 14 15.97 10.03 5.86
CA VAL A 14 17.08 9.09 6.09
C VAL A 14 17.84 8.92 4.76
N PRO A 15 19.20 8.94 4.77
CA PRO A 15 19.98 8.71 3.56
C PRO A 15 19.61 7.38 2.89
N LEU A 16 19.47 7.41 1.57
CA LEU A 16 19.22 6.21 0.78
C LEU A 16 20.54 5.67 0.24
N GLU A 17 20.78 4.37 0.41
CA GLU A 17 21.89 3.71 -0.28
C GLU A 17 21.57 3.49 -1.76
N GLY A 18 22.53 3.80 -2.64
CA GLY A 18 22.43 3.59 -4.09
C GLY A 18 21.68 4.70 -4.85
N LEU A 19 21.67 4.60 -6.18
CA LEU A 19 21.01 5.57 -7.06
C LEU A 19 19.50 5.29 -7.16
N PRO A 20 18.67 6.33 -7.36
CA PRO A 20 17.26 6.15 -7.66
C PRO A 20 17.03 5.30 -8.92
N VAL A 21 16.04 4.40 -8.87
CA VAL A 21 15.75 3.41 -9.92
C VAL A 21 14.44 3.70 -10.64
N GLY A 22 14.32 3.19 -11.87
CA GLY A 22 13.10 3.29 -12.68
C GLY A 22 12.94 4.63 -13.42
N GLN A 23 11.76 4.82 -14.00
CA GLN A 23 11.37 6.04 -14.72
C GLN A 23 10.70 7.05 -13.76
N PRO A 24 10.81 8.37 -14.00
CA PRO A 24 10.03 9.36 -13.26
C PRO A 24 8.54 9.26 -13.62
N ASP A 25 7.67 9.73 -12.72
CA ASP A 25 6.27 9.96 -13.05
C ASP A 25 6.17 11.23 -13.92
N PRO A 26 5.59 11.17 -15.14
CA PRO A 26 5.49 12.35 -16.01
C PRO A 26 4.56 13.44 -15.47
N MET A 27 3.72 13.14 -14.46
CA MET A 27 2.86 14.12 -13.81
C MET A 27 3.52 14.79 -12.60
N ALA A 28 4.68 14.30 -12.16
CA ALA A 28 5.39 14.86 -11.01
C ALA A 28 6.19 16.11 -11.40
N ASP A 29 6.28 17.06 -10.47
CA ASP A 29 7.14 18.23 -10.60
C ASP A 29 8.49 17.95 -9.93
N PRO A 30 9.61 17.84 -10.68
CA PRO A 30 10.93 17.63 -10.09
C PRO A 30 11.40 18.79 -9.20
N ALA A 31 10.79 19.97 -9.31
CA ALA A 31 11.05 21.14 -8.47
C ALA A 31 10.18 21.17 -7.20
N ALA A 32 9.33 20.18 -6.96
CA ALA A 32 8.48 20.13 -5.77
C ALA A 32 9.30 20.23 -4.49
N VAL A 33 8.94 21.20 -3.65
CA VAL A 33 9.60 21.45 -2.37
C VAL A 33 8.99 20.56 -1.30
N LYS A 34 9.83 19.76 -0.63
CA LYS A 34 9.41 18.93 0.50
C LYS A 34 9.24 19.77 1.76
N GLY A 35 8.13 19.60 2.46
CA GLY A 35 7.91 20.17 3.79
C GLY A 35 6.58 20.89 3.92
N GLY A 36 6.35 21.47 5.11
CA GLY A 36 5.10 22.13 5.45
C GLY A 36 4.00 21.16 5.90
N VAL A 37 2.81 21.72 6.14
CA VAL A 37 1.60 20.99 6.50
C VAL A 37 0.56 21.27 5.43
N ASN A 38 0.03 20.21 4.82
CA ASN A 38 -1.09 20.29 3.90
C ASN A 38 -2.39 20.03 4.67
N ASN A 39 -3.24 21.06 4.78
CA ASN A 39 -4.54 20.96 5.44
C ASN A 39 -5.63 20.80 4.37
N VAL A 40 -6.23 19.61 4.33
CA VAL A 40 -7.32 19.28 3.41
C VAL A 40 -8.62 19.03 4.18
N TRP A 41 -9.74 19.43 3.58
CA TRP A 41 -11.05 19.09 4.13
C TRP A 41 -11.30 17.59 3.95
N GLY A 42 -11.53 16.87 5.05
CA GLY A 42 -11.88 15.46 5.01
C GLY A 42 -13.37 15.24 4.77
N ALA A 43 -13.72 14.16 4.10
CA ALA A 43 -15.11 13.70 3.99
C ALA A 43 -15.71 13.32 5.38
N SER A 44 -16.96 12.86 5.40
CA SER A 44 -17.61 12.37 6.63
C SER A 44 -16.72 11.38 7.37
N TYR A 45 -16.51 11.61 8.67
CA TYR A 45 -15.63 10.78 9.49
C TYR A 45 -16.11 9.32 9.49
N PRO A 46 -15.24 8.35 9.18
CA PRO A 46 -15.62 6.95 8.99
C PRO A 46 -15.79 6.23 10.34
N LYS A 47 -16.38 5.03 10.29
CA LYS A 47 -16.41 4.13 11.46
C LYS A 47 -15.04 3.51 11.73
N SER A 48 -14.23 3.38 10.68
CA SER A 48 -12.89 2.79 10.73
C SER A 48 -11.96 3.50 9.74
N LEU A 49 -10.71 3.78 10.10
CA LEU A 49 -9.71 4.27 9.14
C LEU A 49 -9.15 3.12 8.28
N ASN A 50 -9.44 1.87 8.64
CA ASN A 50 -9.15 0.70 7.84
C ASN A 50 -10.14 0.57 6.68
N TYR A 51 -9.66 0.90 5.47
CA TYR A 51 -10.47 0.82 4.25
C TYR A 51 -11.02 -0.58 3.94
N TRP A 52 -10.35 -1.64 4.41
CA TRP A 52 -10.82 -3.01 4.21
C TRP A 52 -12.08 -3.36 5.03
N LEU A 53 -12.41 -2.54 6.04
CA LEU A 53 -13.62 -2.67 6.87
C LEU A 53 -14.65 -1.56 6.59
N ASP A 54 -14.21 -0.36 6.20
CA ASP A 54 -15.08 0.78 5.87
C ASP A 54 -14.64 1.45 4.57
N THR A 55 -15.44 1.30 3.52
CA THR A 55 -15.11 1.82 2.18
C THR A 55 -15.40 3.32 2.02
N ASN A 56 -15.43 4.07 3.11
CA ASN A 56 -15.53 5.54 3.11
C ASN A 56 -14.34 6.17 2.35
N THR A 57 -14.59 7.27 1.66
CA THR A 57 -13.57 8.02 0.90
C THR A 57 -12.36 8.42 1.76
N LEU A 58 -12.57 8.90 2.98
CA LEU A 58 -11.48 9.29 3.87
C LEU A 58 -10.62 8.07 4.27
N SER A 59 -11.24 6.92 4.54
CA SER A 59 -10.54 5.67 4.84
C SER A 59 -9.71 5.20 3.63
N ALA A 60 -10.27 5.32 2.42
CA ALA A 60 -9.59 4.98 1.18
C ALA A 60 -8.35 5.87 0.94
N GLU A 61 -8.49 7.19 1.12
CA GLU A 61 -7.40 8.17 0.98
C GLU A 61 -6.28 7.89 1.99
N ILE A 62 -6.63 7.69 3.26
CA ILE A 62 -5.66 7.38 4.33
C ILE A 62 -4.95 6.06 4.05
N THR A 63 -5.72 5.01 3.73
CA THR A 63 -5.15 3.68 3.43
C THR A 63 -4.24 3.75 2.20
N GLY A 64 -4.60 4.52 1.16
CA GLY A 64 -3.77 4.71 -0.04
C GLY A 64 -2.46 5.48 0.23
N MET A 65 -2.39 6.25 1.31
CA MET A 65 -1.14 6.86 1.79
C MET A 65 -0.32 5.94 2.71
N GLN A 66 -0.96 4.95 3.34
CA GLN A 66 -0.34 3.98 4.25
C GLN A 66 0.12 2.70 3.54
N PHE A 67 -0.49 2.31 2.43
CA PHE A 67 -0.22 1.04 1.76
C PHE A 67 0.02 1.23 0.27
N GLU A 68 0.92 0.39 -0.26
CA GLU A 68 1.30 0.38 -1.67
C GLU A 68 0.96 -0.96 -2.32
N PRO A 69 0.60 -0.97 -3.62
CA PRO A 69 0.40 -2.21 -4.38
C PRO A 69 1.71 -2.77 -4.95
N LEU A 70 1.66 -3.95 -5.57
CA LEU A 70 2.79 -4.50 -6.35
C LEU A 70 3.10 -3.60 -7.56
N ILE A 71 2.08 -3.20 -8.32
CA ILE A 71 2.20 -2.33 -9.48
C ILE A 71 1.13 -1.24 -9.47
N VAL A 72 1.39 -0.16 -10.19
CA VAL A 72 0.41 0.88 -10.51
C VAL A 72 0.30 1.08 -12.02
N MET A 73 -0.74 1.76 -12.47
CA MET A 73 -0.90 2.14 -13.88
C MET A 73 -0.16 3.45 -14.16
N HIS A 74 0.66 3.48 -15.21
CA HIS A 74 1.31 4.69 -15.67
C HIS A 74 0.24 5.70 -16.16
N PRO A 75 0.22 6.95 -15.65
CA PRO A 75 -0.90 7.86 -15.86
C PRO A 75 -1.09 8.30 -17.32
N VAL A 76 -0.03 8.26 -18.13
CA VAL A 76 -0.06 8.68 -19.55
C VAL A 76 0.00 7.51 -20.52
N LYS A 77 0.74 6.46 -20.17
CA LYS A 77 1.04 5.33 -21.08
C LYS A 77 0.10 4.16 -20.87
N GLN A 78 -0.60 4.12 -19.72
CA GLN A 78 -1.47 3.02 -19.31
C GLN A 78 -0.75 1.66 -19.23
N GLU A 79 0.57 1.69 -19.04
CA GLU A 79 1.43 0.54 -18.85
C GLU A 79 1.67 0.28 -17.36
N PRO A 80 1.92 -0.97 -16.93
CA PRO A 80 2.25 -1.27 -15.54
C PRO A 80 3.60 -0.69 -15.11
N VAL A 81 3.64 -0.13 -13.90
CA VAL A 81 4.83 0.40 -13.25
C VAL A 81 5.00 -0.30 -11.91
N GLY A 82 6.17 -0.90 -11.68
CA GLY A 82 6.47 -1.63 -10.45
C GLY A 82 6.71 -0.71 -9.25
N ILE A 83 5.86 -0.86 -8.22
CA ILE A 83 6.02 -0.22 -6.92
C ILE A 83 6.68 -1.21 -5.96
N LEU A 84 5.92 -2.05 -5.25
CA LEU A 84 6.54 -3.11 -4.43
C LEU A 84 7.17 -4.22 -5.28
N ALA A 85 6.66 -4.45 -6.49
CA ALA A 85 7.29 -5.36 -7.45
C ALA A 85 8.43 -4.65 -8.21
N GLU A 86 9.58 -5.32 -8.29
CA GLU A 86 10.69 -4.97 -9.16
C GLU A 86 10.42 -5.40 -10.61
N SER A 87 9.85 -6.59 -10.79
CA SER A 87 9.51 -7.16 -12.09
C SER A 87 8.36 -8.16 -11.96
N TRP A 88 7.78 -8.54 -13.09
CA TRP A 88 6.75 -9.56 -13.15
C TRP A 88 6.80 -10.32 -14.48
N GLU A 89 6.27 -11.54 -14.44
CA GLU A 89 6.10 -12.41 -15.60
C GLU A 89 4.65 -12.90 -15.66
N THR A 90 4.13 -13.03 -16.88
CA THR A 90 2.82 -13.62 -17.14
C THR A 90 3.03 -14.92 -17.92
N SER A 91 2.40 -16.00 -17.47
CA SER A 91 2.45 -17.30 -18.16
C SER A 91 1.85 -17.23 -19.56
N ALA A 92 2.23 -18.17 -20.42
CA ALA A 92 1.77 -18.22 -21.81
C ALA A 92 0.24 -18.34 -21.97
N ASP A 93 -0.45 -18.97 -21.00
CA ASP A 93 -1.92 -19.07 -20.97
C ASP A 93 -2.61 -17.80 -20.45
N GLY A 94 -1.84 -16.83 -19.93
CA GLY A 94 -2.33 -15.57 -19.36
C GLY A 94 -3.03 -15.73 -18.00
N MET A 95 -2.79 -16.85 -17.31
CA MET A 95 -3.52 -17.23 -16.09
C MET A 95 -2.66 -17.16 -14.82
N GLU A 96 -1.34 -17.11 -14.93
CA GLU A 96 -0.43 -17.06 -13.80
C GLU A 96 0.49 -15.85 -13.91
N PHE A 97 0.63 -15.13 -12.80
CA PHE A 97 1.43 -13.93 -12.66
C PHE A 97 2.45 -14.16 -11.55
N THR A 98 3.73 -14.01 -11.87
CA THR A 98 4.82 -14.12 -10.88
C THR A 98 5.42 -12.73 -10.69
N PHE A 99 5.40 -12.23 -9.47
CA PHE A 99 5.96 -10.92 -9.09
C PHE A 99 7.23 -11.12 -8.26
N LYS A 100 8.29 -10.39 -8.62
CA LYS A 100 9.51 -10.26 -7.80
C LYS A 100 9.40 -9.02 -6.94
N ILE A 101 9.34 -9.19 -5.62
CA ILE A 101 9.23 -8.10 -4.65
C ILE A 101 10.62 -7.48 -4.45
N ARG A 102 10.65 -6.15 -4.35
CA ARG A 102 11.87 -5.39 -4.12
C ARG A 102 12.52 -5.77 -2.78
N LYS A 103 13.80 -6.12 -2.79
CA LYS A 103 14.55 -6.49 -1.58
C LYS A 103 14.66 -5.37 -0.56
N GLN A 104 14.58 -4.13 -1.02
CA GLN A 104 14.60 -2.92 -0.18
C GLN A 104 13.22 -2.55 0.39
N ALA A 105 12.16 -3.29 0.05
CA ALA A 105 10.82 -2.97 0.53
C ALA A 105 10.72 -3.26 2.03
N GLU A 106 10.40 -2.24 2.81
CA GLU A 106 10.41 -2.29 4.27
C GLU A 106 9.14 -1.62 4.85
N TRP A 107 8.59 -2.25 5.87
CA TRP A 107 7.53 -1.71 6.71
C TRP A 107 8.03 -0.49 7.52
N SER A 108 7.12 0.27 8.11
CA SER A 108 7.44 1.45 8.95
C SER A 108 8.20 1.15 10.24
N ASP A 109 8.29 -0.11 10.63
CA ASP A 109 9.12 -0.58 11.74
C ASP A 109 10.47 -1.17 11.30
N GLY A 110 10.80 -1.07 10.00
CA GLY A 110 12.03 -1.61 9.43
C GLY A 110 11.99 -3.11 9.10
N THR A 111 10.88 -3.80 9.35
CA THR A 111 10.73 -5.21 8.97
C THR A 111 10.67 -5.32 7.43
N PRO A 112 11.43 -6.23 6.79
CA PRO A 112 11.32 -6.44 5.34
C PRO A 112 9.94 -6.93 4.91
N ILE A 113 9.40 -6.37 3.82
CA ILE A 113 8.16 -6.82 3.20
C ILE A 113 8.45 -8.10 2.40
N LYS A 114 7.68 -9.16 2.65
CA LYS A 114 7.87 -10.48 2.04
C LYS A 114 6.66 -10.93 1.24
N ALA A 115 6.86 -11.92 0.37
CA ALA A 115 5.75 -12.57 -0.35
C ALA A 115 4.70 -13.17 0.60
N SER A 116 5.11 -13.62 1.80
CA SER A 116 4.18 -14.11 2.82
C SER A 116 3.18 -13.05 3.29
N ASP A 117 3.54 -11.76 3.30
CA ASP A 117 2.64 -10.67 3.71
C ASP A 117 1.47 -10.48 2.72
N PHE A 118 1.68 -10.78 1.43
CA PHE A 118 0.63 -10.78 0.41
C PHE A 118 -0.27 -12.00 0.51
N VAL A 119 0.31 -13.15 0.86
CA VAL A 119 -0.46 -14.36 1.15
C VAL A 119 -1.33 -14.14 2.40
N PHE A 120 -0.76 -13.51 3.45
CA PHE A 120 -1.47 -13.13 4.66
C PHE A 120 -2.60 -12.13 4.36
N TYR A 121 -2.37 -11.15 3.48
CA TYR A 121 -3.43 -10.27 2.97
C TYR A 121 -4.57 -11.07 2.33
N TYR A 122 -4.26 -11.96 1.39
CA TYR A 122 -5.29 -12.77 0.73
C TYR A 122 -6.10 -13.58 1.75
N ASP A 123 -5.44 -14.27 2.67
CA ASP A 123 -6.10 -15.09 3.70
C ASP A 123 -6.98 -14.23 4.62
N THR A 124 -6.50 -13.04 5.00
CA THR A 124 -7.24 -12.09 5.84
C THR A 124 -8.49 -11.61 5.14
N ILE A 125 -8.40 -11.20 3.87
CA ILE A 125 -9.57 -10.71 3.12
C ILE A 125 -10.55 -11.85 2.81
N MET A 126 -10.05 -13.04 2.48
CA MET A 126 -10.89 -14.18 2.09
C MET A 126 -11.53 -14.90 3.29
N ASN A 127 -11.04 -14.69 4.52
CA ASN A 127 -11.64 -15.28 5.72
C ASN A 127 -13.08 -14.77 5.91
N PRO A 128 -14.11 -15.64 5.86
CA PRO A 128 -15.52 -15.25 5.95
C PRO A 128 -15.91 -14.61 7.28
N LYS A 129 -15.10 -14.77 8.34
CA LYS A 129 -15.34 -14.14 9.66
C LYS A 129 -15.00 -12.65 9.69
N HIS A 130 -14.21 -12.16 8.74
CA HIS A 130 -13.86 -10.74 8.66
C HIS A 130 -14.90 -9.97 7.83
N ASN A 131 -15.09 -8.67 8.08
CA ASN A 131 -16.06 -7.83 7.40
C ASN A 131 -15.50 -7.23 6.10
N THR A 132 -14.87 -8.06 5.27
CA THR A 132 -14.07 -7.68 4.09
C THR A 132 -14.74 -8.07 2.76
N ALA A 133 -16.04 -8.37 2.77
CA ALA A 133 -16.75 -9.01 1.67
C ALA A 133 -16.62 -8.27 0.32
N VAL A 134 -16.58 -6.93 0.33
CA VAL A 134 -16.42 -6.10 -0.87
C VAL A 134 -15.13 -6.44 -1.62
N PHE A 135 -14.04 -6.69 -0.89
CA PHE A 135 -12.71 -6.97 -1.45
C PHE A 135 -12.53 -8.43 -1.88
N ARG A 136 -13.38 -9.34 -1.41
CA ARG A 136 -13.36 -10.76 -1.83
C ARG A 136 -13.75 -10.94 -3.29
N VAL A 137 -14.53 -10.02 -3.86
CA VAL A 137 -15.07 -10.17 -5.21
C VAL A 137 -13.93 -10.30 -6.24
N SER A 138 -12.93 -9.41 -6.17
CA SER A 138 -11.76 -9.49 -7.07
C SER A 138 -10.85 -10.66 -6.70
N LEU A 139 -10.54 -10.85 -5.42
CA LEU A 139 -9.63 -11.89 -4.95
C LEU A 139 -10.15 -13.32 -5.19
N SER A 140 -11.48 -13.51 -5.20
CA SER A 140 -12.10 -14.83 -5.41
C SER A 140 -11.77 -15.46 -6.77
N ARG A 141 -11.44 -14.63 -7.78
CA ARG A 141 -10.97 -15.08 -9.10
C ARG A 141 -9.63 -15.79 -9.06
N PHE A 142 -8.84 -15.61 -8.00
CA PHE A 142 -7.55 -16.24 -7.85
C PHE A 142 -7.63 -17.46 -6.94
N GLU A 143 -6.81 -18.46 -7.22
CA GLU A 143 -6.35 -19.41 -6.22
C GLU A 143 -5.63 -18.67 -5.10
N ARG A 144 -5.48 -19.31 -3.93
CA ARG A 144 -4.68 -18.73 -2.86
C ARG A 144 -3.25 -18.46 -3.37
N PRO A 145 -2.72 -17.23 -3.29
CA PRO A 145 -1.37 -16.93 -3.72
C PRO A 145 -0.33 -17.79 -3.01
N VAL A 146 0.80 -17.99 -3.69
CA VAL A 146 1.92 -18.79 -3.20
C VAL A 146 3.15 -17.90 -3.06
N ALA A 147 3.69 -17.81 -1.85
CA ALA A 147 5.04 -17.32 -1.61
C ALA A 147 6.02 -18.44 -2.00
N VAL A 148 6.64 -18.31 -3.18
CA VAL A 148 7.64 -19.29 -3.68
C VAL A 148 8.94 -19.18 -2.86
N ASP A 149 9.29 -17.94 -2.51
CA ASP A 149 10.35 -17.57 -1.58
C ASP A 149 10.02 -16.19 -0.98
N ASP A 150 10.91 -15.63 -0.15
CA ASP A 150 10.72 -14.35 0.53
C ASP A 150 10.39 -13.19 -0.43
N GLN A 151 10.89 -13.20 -1.67
CA GLN A 151 10.71 -12.12 -2.64
C GLN A 151 9.94 -12.54 -3.90
N THR A 152 9.29 -13.69 -3.90
CA THR A 152 8.61 -14.20 -5.10
C THR A 152 7.18 -14.60 -4.77
N LEU A 153 6.23 -13.82 -5.26
CA LEU A 153 4.79 -14.10 -5.15
C LEU A 153 4.27 -14.65 -6.46
N ARG A 154 3.56 -15.78 -6.41
CA ARG A 154 2.85 -16.35 -7.54
C ARG A 154 1.34 -16.28 -7.32
N VAL A 155 0.63 -15.77 -8.31
CA VAL A 155 -0.83 -15.60 -8.29
C VAL A 155 -1.42 -16.28 -9.52
N ARG A 156 -2.30 -17.27 -9.31
CA ARG A 156 -2.96 -18.01 -10.39
C ARG A 156 -4.45 -17.72 -10.43
N ALA A 157 -4.97 -17.33 -11.58
CA ALA A 157 -6.39 -17.13 -11.82
C ALA A 157 -7.09 -18.48 -12.05
N LYS A 158 -8.32 -18.60 -11.55
CA LYS A 158 -9.21 -19.75 -11.77
C LYS A 158 -9.94 -19.67 -13.11
N VAL A 159 -10.16 -18.45 -13.60
CA VAL A 159 -10.87 -18.15 -14.85
C VAL A 159 -10.15 -17.08 -15.65
N LYS A 160 -10.20 -17.17 -16.98
CA LYS A 160 -9.60 -16.16 -17.86
C LYS A 160 -10.44 -14.89 -17.83
N HIS A 161 -9.80 -13.78 -17.48
CA HIS A 161 -10.44 -12.47 -17.44
C HIS A 161 -9.40 -11.39 -17.77
N TRP A 162 -9.81 -10.39 -18.55
CA TRP A 162 -8.93 -9.32 -19.03
C TRP A 162 -8.30 -8.50 -17.89
N GLN A 163 -8.99 -8.43 -16.75
CA GLN A 163 -8.56 -7.65 -15.58
C GLN A 163 -7.60 -8.41 -14.65
N ASN A 164 -7.41 -9.73 -14.82
CA ASN A 164 -6.68 -10.57 -13.87
C ASN A 164 -5.26 -10.05 -13.57
N PHE A 165 -4.53 -9.59 -14.59
CA PHE A 165 -3.19 -9.03 -14.40
C PHE A 165 -3.22 -7.80 -13.48
N TRP A 166 -4.15 -6.87 -13.72
CA TRP A 166 -4.29 -5.65 -12.94
C TRP A 166 -4.78 -5.93 -11.52
N ASP A 167 -5.70 -6.86 -11.33
CA ASP A 167 -6.16 -7.23 -9.98
C ASP A 167 -5.06 -7.93 -9.17
N ALA A 168 -4.29 -8.81 -9.81
CA ALA A 168 -3.14 -9.47 -9.17
C ALA A 168 -2.05 -8.44 -8.81
N GLY A 169 -1.76 -7.51 -9.72
CA GLY A 169 -0.79 -6.44 -9.50
C GLY A 169 -1.25 -5.34 -8.54
N SER A 170 -2.56 -5.16 -8.34
CA SER A 170 -3.11 -4.23 -7.36
C SER A 170 -3.18 -4.82 -5.95
N MET A 171 -2.74 -6.07 -5.77
CA MET A 171 -2.67 -6.68 -4.45
C MET A 171 -1.72 -5.89 -3.55
N MET A 172 -2.16 -5.63 -2.33
CA MET A 172 -1.39 -5.00 -1.27
C MET A 172 -0.89 -6.06 -0.29
N ALA A 173 0.15 -5.72 0.47
CA ALA A 173 0.60 -6.53 1.60
C ALA A 173 -0.09 -6.06 2.89
N LEU A 174 -0.29 -6.97 3.85
CA LEU A 174 -0.59 -6.63 5.24
C LEU A 174 0.56 -7.11 6.13
N PRO A 175 0.97 -6.36 7.16
CA PRO A 175 2.12 -6.71 8.00
C PRO A 175 1.77 -7.92 8.88
N GLU A 176 2.10 -9.14 8.42
CA GLU A 176 1.75 -10.38 9.14
C GLU A 176 2.28 -10.32 10.58
N HIS A 177 3.53 -9.88 10.76
CA HIS A 177 4.18 -9.81 12.06
C HIS A 177 3.47 -8.91 13.07
N SER A 178 2.72 -7.89 12.62
CA SER A 178 1.98 -6.97 13.47
C SER A 178 0.51 -7.36 13.67
N LEU A 179 -0.08 -8.09 12.71
CA LEU A 179 -1.52 -8.37 12.69
C LEU A 179 -1.88 -9.83 13.05
N LYS A 180 -0.94 -10.76 12.95
CA LYS A 180 -1.20 -12.18 13.22
C LYS A 180 -1.75 -12.39 14.63
N GLY A 181 -2.88 -13.10 14.71
CA GLY A 181 -3.57 -13.41 15.96
C GLY A 181 -4.55 -12.33 16.44
N LYS A 182 -4.60 -11.16 15.80
CA LYS A 182 -5.65 -10.16 16.04
C LYS A 182 -6.93 -10.53 15.27
N ASP A 183 -8.10 -10.17 15.80
CA ASP A 183 -9.32 -10.16 14.99
C ASP A 183 -9.24 -8.95 14.04
N PHE A 184 -9.23 -9.21 12.74
CA PHE A 184 -9.11 -8.14 11.76
C PHE A 184 -10.27 -7.14 11.83
N ASN A 185 -11.44 -7.56 12.32
CA ASN A 185 -12.59 -6.67 12.51
C ASN A 185 -12.36 -5.57 13.57
N ASP A 186 -11.39 -5.76 14.47
CA ASP A 186 -11.05 -4.81 15.52
C ASP A 186 -9.88 -3.88 15.11
N VAL A 187 -9.25 -4.13 13.95
CA VAL A 187 -8.13 -3.33 13.44
C VAL A 187 -8.65 -2.08 12.76
N ASN A 188 -8.90 -1.03 13.54
CA ASN A 188 -9.45 0.23 13.03
C ASN A 188 -8.42 1.18 12.44
N GLU A 189 -7.16 1.04 12.84
CA GLU A 189 -6.03 1.84 12.42
C GLU A 189 -4.79 0.95 12.32
N PHE A 190 -3.85 1.31 11.46
CA PHE A 190 -2.61 0.57 11.24
C PHE A 190 -1.43 1.27 11.90
N GLU A 191 -0.77 0.56 12.83
CA GLU A 191 0.49 1.00 13.45
C GLU A 191 1.69 0.81 12.52
N VAL A 192 1.64 -0.22 11.67
CA VAL A 192 2.69 -0.58 10.72
C VAL A 192 2.17 -0.41 9.29
N THR A 193 2.89 0.38 8.50
CA THR A 193 2.48 0.79 7.14
C THR A 193 3.61 0.56 6.14
N SER A 194 3.30 0.29 4.86
CA SER A 194 4.33 0.12 3.81
C SER A 194 4.63 1.43 3.08
N GLY A 195 3.64 2.30 2.98
CA GLY A 195 3.65 3.52 2.19
C GLY A 195 4.33 4.74 2.84
N PRO A 196 4.26 5.90 2.17
CA PRO A 196 4.98 7.12 2.53
C PRO A 196 4.46 7.84 3.79
N TYR A 197 3.29 7.49 4.32
CA TYR A 197 2.72 8.15 5.49
C TYR A 197 2.23 7.16 6.54
N GLN A 198 2.14 7.64 7.78
CA GLN A 198 1.55 6.93 8.91
C GLN A 198 0.63 7.87 9.68
N VAL A 199 -0.46 7.33 10.23
CA VAL A 199 -1.32 8.08 11.15
C VAL A 199 -0.57 8.25 12.47
N VAL A 200 -0.42 9.50 12.93
CA VAL A 200 0.25 9.82 14.20
C VAL A 200 -0.71 10.38 15.24
N GLN A 201 -1.88 10.85 14.81
CA GLN A 201 -2.94 11.25 15.72
C GLN A 201 -4.29 11.12 15.04
N ASN A 202 -5.25 10.53 15.73
CA ASN A 202 -6.63 10.51 15.32
C ASN A 202 -7.50 11.17 16.39
N LYS A 203 -8.19 12.26 16.03
CA LYS A 203 -9.23 12.88 16.85
C LYS A 203 -10.56 12.72 16.15
N VAL A 204 -11.34 11.74 16.62
CA VAL A 204 -12.68 11.40 16.11
C VAL A 204 -13.53 12.65 15.86
N ASN A 205 -14.13 12.73 14.68
CA ASN A 205 -14.95 13.86 14.22
C ASN A 205 -14.26 15.24 14.21
N ARG A 206 -12.92 15.29 14.30
CA ARG A 206 -12.16 16.54 14.23
C ARG A 206 -11.07 16.50 13.16
N PHE A 207 -10.07 15.64 13.32
CA PHE A 207 -8.99 15.51 12.34
C PHE A 207 -8.27 14.17 12.45
N VAL A 208 -7.68 13.74 11.35
CA VAL A 208 -6.64 12.70 11.32
C VAL A 208 -5.35 13.37 10.86
N LEU A 209 -4.29 13.17 11.64
CA LEU A 209 -2.97 13.70 11.34
C LEU A 209 -2.08 12.58 10.83
N LEU A 210 -1.56 12.76 9.62
CA LEU A 210 -0.57 11.88 9.02
C LEU A 210 0.80 12.54 9.06
N LYS A 211 1.83 11.74 9.33
CA LYS A 211 3.23 12.16 9.25
C LYS A 211 3.89 11.41 8.11
N ARG A 212 4.60 12.14 7.25
CA ARG A 212 5.44 11.54 6.21
C ARG A 212 6.56 10.71 6.85
N ARG A 213 6.85 9.56 6.27
CA ARG A 213 7.95 8.67 6.63
C ARG A 213 9.23 9.12 5.93
N GLY A 214 10.16 9.68 6.70
CA GLY A 214 11.49 10.04 6.23
C GLY A 214 12.39 8.83 5.98
N ASP A 215 12.02 7.68 6.52
CA ASP A 215 12.64 6.36 6.38
C ASP A 215 12.07 5.54 5.20
N TRP A 216 10.95 5.98 4.59
CA TRP A 216 10.27 5.19 3.57
C TRP A 216 11.18 4.82 2.40
N TRP A 217 11.29 3.51 2.17
CA TRP A 217 12.16 2.89 1.16
C TRP A 217 11.80 3.31 -0.28
N GLY A 218 10.51 3.56 -0.53
CA GLY A 218 9.96 3.86 -1.86
C GLY A 218 10.47 5.18 -2.46
N ARG A 219 11.12 6.04 -1.66
CA ARG A 219 11.85 7.23 -2.13
C ARG A 219 13.01 6.90 -3.08
N LYS A 220 13.47 5.64 -3.11
CA LYS A 220 14.44 5.17 -4.11
C LYS A 220 13.84 5.06 -5.52
N LEU A 221 12.51 5.01 -5.67
CA LEU A 221 11.87 4.91 -6.97
C LEU A 221 11.72 6.31 -7.57
N LYS A 222 12.28 6.55 -8.77
CA LYS A 222 12.09 7.84 -9.47
C LYS A 222 10.61 8.15 -9.69
N PHE A 223 9.78 7.12 -9.82
CA PHE A 223 8.34 7.24 -9.97
C PHE A 223 7.63 7.85 -8.75
N ASN A 224 8.27 7.86 -7.58
CA ASN A 224 7.72 8.41 -6.35
C ASN A 224 8.25 9.82 -6.02
N ASN A 225 9.15 10.36 -6.85
CA ASN A 225 9.74 11.68 -6.62
C ASN A 225 8.87 12.77 -7.26
N GLY A 226 8.81 13.95 -6.61
CA GLY A 226 8.13 15.13 -7.15
C GLY A 226 6.60 15.13 -7.01
N LYS A 227 6.07 14.37 -6.06
CA LYS A 227 4.64 14.20 -5.76
C LYS A 227 4.26 14.86 -4.44
#